data_AF-A0A7S3ZVF2-F1
#
_entry.id   AF-A0A7S3ZVF2-F1
#
_cell.length_a   1.000
_cell.length_b   1.000
_cell.length_c   1.000
_cell.angle_alpha   90.00
_cell.angle_beta   90.00
_cell.angle_gamma   90.00
#
_symmetry.space_group_name_H-M   'P 1'
#
loop_
_entity.id
_entity.type
_entity.pdbx_description
1 polymer ?
#
loop_
_entity_poly.entity_id
_entity_poly.type
_entity_poly.pdbx_seq_one_letter_code
_entity_poly.pdbx_strand_id
1 'polypeptide(L)'
;RAPLLPVVASLLATRSSHTDPARRLQIQEPRMALAQRLWKAMSRHYQKNVAGSLSEFGLKYDDIRIESDADYAKALDRLPHAELQLRARRMKRAFDVSFKRKALPPDLRALQKPLEGYAGPLIEEAKARRVERELLNTF
;
A
#
# COMPACT_ATOMS: atom_id res chain seq x y z
N ARG A 1 6.58 -35.28 -67.94
CA ARG A 1 7.73 -34.35 -68.06
C ARG A 1 7.88 -33.62 -66.73
N ALA A 2 8.75 -34.10 -65.83
CA ALA A 2 9.30 -33.31 -64.71
C ALA A 2 10.38 -32.35 -65.26
N PRO A 3 10.98 -31.41 -64.48
CA PRO A 3 10.85 -31.09 -63.04
C PRO A 3 10.19 -29.68 -62.85
N LEU A 4 10.26 -28.88 -61.75
CA LEU A 4 11.15 -28.74 -60.58
C LEU A 4 10.40 -28.25 -59.31
N LEU A 5 11.03 -28.48 -58.15
CA LEU A 5 11.03 -27.68 -56.91
C LEU A 5 12.51 -27.50 -56.49
N PRO A 6 12.89 -26.67 -55.49
CA PRO A 6 12.25 -25.51 -54.85
C PRO A 6 13.15 -24.24 -54.98
N VAL A 7 12.99 -23.20 -54.13
CA VAL A 7 14.09 -22.50 -53.35
C VAL A 7 13.71 -21.09 -52.85
N VAL A 8 13.07 -20.21 -53.64
CA VAL A 8 13.06 -18.75 -53.36
C VAL A 8 11.86 -18.26 -52.52
N ALA A 9 11.57 -18.89 -51.40
CA ALA A 9 10.51 -18.47 -50.45
C ALA A 9 10.94 -18.49 -48.96
N SER A 10 12.24 -18.42 -48.70
CA SER A 10 12.82 -18.52 -47.35
C SER A 10 13.69 -17.31 -46.94
N LEU A 11 13.66 -16.21 -47.69
CA LEU A 11 14.60 -15.08 -47.53
C LEU A 11 13.99 -13.75 -47.04
N LEU A 12 12.79 -13.76 -46.46
CA LEU A 12 12.14 -12.57 -45.85
C LEU A 12 11.58 -12.81 -44.43
N ALA A 13 12.09 -13.82 -43.72
CA ALA A 13 11.74 -14.11 -42.32
C ALA A 13 12.93 -13.96 -41.35
N THR A 14 13.99 -13.28 -41.76
CA THR A 14 15.25 -13.09 -41.00
C THR A 14 15.59 -11.60 -40.86
N ARG A 15 14.75 -10.86 -40.14
CA ARG A 15 15.14 -9.54 -39.60
C ARG A 15 14.45 -9.27 -38.26
N SER A 16 15.22 -8.77 -37.30
CA SER A 16 14.76 -8.28 -35.99
C SER A 16 14.21 -9.32 -35.01
N SER A 17 15.10 -10.16 -34.46
CA SER A 17 14.94 -10.74 -33.12
C SER A 17 15.14 -9.68 -32.01
N HIS A 18 14.38 -8.58 -32.07
CA HIS A 18 14.46 -7.51 -31.06
C HIS A 18 13.47 -7.79 -29.92
N THR A 19 13.94 -8.59 -28.97
CA THR A 19 13.56 -8.57 -27.53
C THR A 19 12.19 -7.96 -27.17
N ASP A 20 11.11 -8.76 -27.25
CA ASP A 20 9.85 -8.45 -26.57
C ASP A 20 10.06 -8.42 -25.04
N PRO A 21 9.90 -7.28 -24.34
CA PRO A 21 10.02 -7.24 -22.88
C PRO A 21 8.87 -8.00 -22.20
N ALA A 22 7.70 -8.08 -22.84
CA ALA A 22 6.48 -8.65 -22.27
C ALA A 22 6.53 -10.16 -22.03
N ARG A 23 7.28 -10.92 -22.85
CA ARG A 23 7.43 -12.38 -22.66
C ARG A 23 8.40 -12.75 -21.52
N ARG A 24 9.23 -11.81 -21.04
CA ARG A 24 10.26 -12.09 -20.04
C ARG A 24 9.74 -12.14 -18.60
N LEU A 25 8.46 -11.82 -18.36
CA LEU A 25 7.86 -11.71 -17.02
C LEU A 25 6.96 -12.89 -16.62
N GLN A 26 6.80 -13.92 -17.47
CA GLN A 26 5.90 -15.05 -17.21
C GLN A 26 6.55 -16.26 -16.51
N ILE A 27 7.82 -16.16 -16.09
CA ILE A 27 8.48 -17.19 -15.27
C ILE A 27 8.55 -16.70 -13.82
N GLN A 28 7.44 -16.85 -13.08
CA GLN A 28 7.47 -16.80 -11.62
C GLN A 28 7.67 -18.23 -11.08
N GLU A 29 8.89 -18.50 -10.62
CA GLU A 29 9.29 -19.80 -10.06
C GLU A 29 8.39 -20.24 -8.89
N PRO A 30 7.88 -21.49 -8.86
CA PRO A 30 6.96 -21.96 -7.82
C PRO A 30 7.57 -21.96 -6.41
N ARG A 31 8.90 -21.87 -6.30
CA ARG A 31 9.62 -21.69 -5.02
C ARG A 31 9.21 -20.40 -4.31
N MET A 32 8.90 -19.34 -5.06
CA MET A 32 8.46 -18.05 -4.51
C MET A 32 6.99 -18.09 -4.05
N ALA A 33 6.15 -18.98 -4.58
CA ALA A 33 4.75 -19.07 -4.20
C ALA A 33 4.56 -19.58 -2.75
N LEU A 34 5.40 -20.52 -2.30
CA LEU A 34 5.40 -20.96 -0.89
C LEU A 34 5.87 -19.82 0.03
N ALA A 35 6.97 -19.15 -0.32
CA ALA A 35 7.48 -18.01 0.43
C ALA A 35 6.45 -16.87 0.52
N GLN A 36 5.76 -16.55 -0.57
CA GLN A 36 4.71 -15.53 -0.62
C GLN A 36 3.48 -15.93 0.22
N ARG A 37 3.10 -17.21 0.24
CA ARG A 37 2.03 -17.72 1.13
C ARG A 37 2.41 -17.62 2.60
N LEU A 38 3.65 -17.97 2.96
CA LEU A 38 4.18 -17.83 4.32
C LEU A 38 4.26 -16.35 4.74
N TRP A 39 4.80 -15.49 3.88
CA TRP A 39 4.82 -14.04 4.09
C TRP A 39 3.41 -13.46 4.31
N LYS A 40 2.43 -13.88 3.50
CA LYS A 40 1.02 -13.47 3.65
C LYS A 40 0.37 -14.02 4.93
N ALA A 41 0.80 -15.17 5.44
CA ALA A 41 0.33 -15.68 6.73
C ALA A 41 0.92 -14.86 7.90
N MET A 42 2.24 -14.61 7.88
CA MET A 42 2.93 -13.78 8.87
C MET A 42 2.40 -12.35 8.91
N SER A 43 2.21 -11.72 7.75
CA SER A 43 1.69 -10.34 7.67
C SER A 43 0.27 -10.21 8.20
N ARG A 44 -0.61 -11.19 7.93
CA ARG A 44 -1.98 -11.23 8.49
C ARG A 44 -1.97 -11.44 10.01
N HIS A 45 -1.06 -12.25 10.54
CA HIS A 45 -0.90 -12.42 11.99
C HIS A 45 -0.43 -11.10 12.64
N TYR A 46 0.61 -10.47 12.11
CA TYR A 46 1.10 -9.17 12.56
C TYR A 46 0.00 -8.09 12.50
N GLN A 47 -0.71 -7.99 11.37
CA GLN A 47 -1.82 -7.05 11.17
C GLN A 47 -2.95 -7.26 12.18
N LYS A 48 -3.28 -8.51 12.54
CA LYS A 48 -4.26 -8.82 13.59
C LYS A 48 -3.79 -8.36 14.97
N ASN A 49 -2.52 -8.56 15.31
CA ASN A 49 -1.97 -8.15 16.60
C ASN A 49 -1.93 -6.62 16.74
N VAL A 50 -1.51 -5.90 15.69
CA VAL A 50 -1.54 -4.43 15.64
C VAL A 50 -2.97 -3.90 15.71
N ALA A 51 -3.91 -4.48 14.96
CA ALA A 51 -5.32 -4.11 15.03
C ALA A 51 -5.92 -4.34 16.44
N GLY A 52 -5.55 -5.44 17.09
CA GLY A 52 -5.92 -5.74 18.48
C GLY A 52 -5.46 -4.66 19.45
N SER A 53 -4.17 -4.30 19.41
CA SER A 53 -3.61 -3.24 20.26
C SER A 53 -4.21 -1.86 19.97
N LEU A 54 -4.42 -1.50 18.70
CA LEU A 54 -5.10 -0.24 18.34
C LEU A 54 -6.55 -0.18 18.85
N SER A 55 -7.26 -1.32 18.87
CA SER A 55 -8.62 -1.39 19.42
C SER A 55 -8.66 -1.05 20.92
N GLU A 56 -7.62 -1.39 21.69
CA GLU A 56 -7.54 -1.18 23.14
C GLU A 56 -7.51 0.29 23.54
N PHE A 57 -6.93 1.13 22.68
CA PHE A 57 -6.91 2.59 22.84
C PHE A 57 -8.01 3.29 22.02
N GLY A 58 -8.69 2.53 21.15
CA GLY A 58 -9.68 3.07 20.21
C GLY A 58 -9.08 3.99 19.15
N LEU A 59 -7.91 3.63 18.63
CA LEU A 59 -7.20 4.35 17.57
C LEU A 59 -7.40 3.69 16.20
N LYS A 60 -7.30 4.48 15.12
CA LYS A 60 -7.10 3.99 13.76
C LYS A 60 -5.61 3.96 13.42
N TYR A 61 -5.22 3.15 12.43
CA TYR A 61 -3.83 3.02 11.99
C TYR A 61 -3.24 4.34 11.46
N ASP A 62 -4.05 5.18 10.82
CA ASP A 62 -3.59 6.52 10.40
C ASP A 62 -3.28 7.43 11.60
N ASP A 63 -3.99 7.27 12.73
CA ASP A 63 -3.80 8.14 13.91
C ASP A 63 -2.40 7.98 14.55
N ILE A 64 -1.71 6.85 14.34
CA ILE A 64 -0.37 6.56 14.87
C ILE A 64 0.79 6.92 13.91
N ARG A 65 0.50 7.43 12.71
CA ARG A 65 1.54 7.84 11.74
C ARG A 65 2.25 9.09 12.23
N ILE A 66 3.57 9.13 12.03
CA ILE A 66 4.42 10.20 12.56
C ILE A 66 4.24 11.47 11.72
N GLU A 67 3.93 12.59 12.35
CA GLU A 67 3.66 13.87 11.67
C GLU A 67 4.92 14.54 11.09
N SER A 68 6.12 13.98 11.33
CA SER A 68 7.36 14.36 10.65
C SER A 68 7.36 14.05 9.15
N ASP A 69 6.50 13.13 8.70
CA ASP A 69 6.33 12.86 7.28
C ASP A 69 5.64 14.06 6.61
N ALA A 70 6.40 14.87 5.87
CA ALA A 70 5.89 16.08 5.20
C ALA A 70 4.74 15.81 4.21
N ASP A 71 4.64 14.59 3.68
CA ASP A 71 3.53 14.15 2.82
C ASP A 71 2.27 13.79 3.65
N TYR A 72 2.43 13.33 4.90
CA TYR A 72 1.32 13.07 5.82
C TYR A 72 0.77 14.36 6.43
N ALA A 73 1.64 15.30 6.85
CA ALA A 73 1.22 16.64 7.30
C ALA A 73 0.31 17.32 6.26
N LYS A 74 0.75 17.36 5.00
CA LYS A 74 -0.04 17.90 3.87
C LYS A 74 -1.33 17.12 3.58
N ALA A 75 -1.42 15.86 3.96
CA ALA A 75 -2.66 15.08 3.85
C ALA A 75 -3.65 15.45 4.95
N LEU A 76 -3.17 15.73 6.17
CA LEU A 76 -3.98 16.22 7.28
C LEU A 76 -4.54 17.62 7.00
N ASP A 77 -3.74 18.53 6.42
CA ASP A 77 -4.19 19.89 6.06
C ASP A 77 -5.35 19.91 5.05
N ARG A 78 -5.48 18.86 4.23
CA ARG A 78 -6.53 18.70 3.20
C ARG A 78 -7.74 17.91 3.68
N LEU A 79 -7.66 17.31 4.87
CA LEU A 79 -8.71 16.46 5.42
C LEU A 79 -9.89 17.35 5.86
N PRO A 80 -11.16 16.96 5.60
CA PRO A 80 -12.30 17.75 6.05
C PRO A 80 -12.28 17.93 7.57
N HIS A 81 -12.63 19.14 8.04
CA HIS A 81 -12.53 19.52 9.44
C HIS A 81 -13.27 18.57 10.40
N ALA A 82 -14.38 17.97 9.96
CA ALA A 82 -15.12 16.95 10.73
C ALA A 82 -14.26 15.72 11.06
N GLU A 83 -13.48 15.21 10.10
CA GLU A 83 -12.58 14.06 10.34
C GLU A 83 -11.39 14.43 11.22
N LEU A 84 -10.85 15.66 11.10
CA LEU A 84 -9.83 16.17 12.02
C LEU A 84 -10.35 16.24 13.46
N GLN A 85 -11.60 16.67 13.67
CA GLN A 85 -12.23 16.62 15.00
C GLN A 85 -12.41 15.18 15.50
N LEU A 86 -12.81 14.24 14.63
CA LEU A 86 -12.94 12.82 15.00
C LEU A 86 -11.57 12.22 15.37
N ARG A 87 -10.50 12.54 14.64
CA ARG A 87 -9.10 12.20 14.98
C ARG A 87 -8.71 12.72 16.35
N ALA A 88 -8.92 14.02 16.61
CA ALA A 88 -8.60 14.64 17.90
C ALA A 88 -9.36 13.99 19.07
N ARG A 89 -10.64 13.63 18.88
CA ARG A 89 -11.44 12.89 19.88
C ARG A 89 -10.86 11.49 20.15
N ARG A 90 -10.43 10.75 19.12
CA ARG A 90 -9.78 9.43 19.27
C ARG A 90 -8.46 9.54 20.04
N MET A 91 -7.61 10.52 19.70
CA MET A 91 -6.34 10.74 20.39
C MET A 91 -6.54 11.14 21.86
N LYS A 92 -7.46 12.08 22.15
CA LYS A 92 -7.80 12.47 23.53
C LYS A 92 -8.27 11.28 24.38
N ARG A 93 -9.10 10.39 23.80
CA ARG A 93 -9.54 9.14 24.44
C ARG A 93 -8.36 8.18 24.68
N ALA A 94 -7.49 8.00 23.69
CA ALA A 94 -6.33 7.12 23.82
C ALA A 94 -5.38 7.59 24.94
N PHE A 95 -5.15 8.91 25.07
CA PHE A 95 -4.36 9.46 26.18
C PHE A 95 -5.01 9.22 27.55
N ASP A 96 -6.33 9.42 27.69
CA ASP A 96 -7.06 9.14 28.94
C ASP A 96 -7.00 7.64 29.33
N VAL A 97 -7.20 6.74 28.37
CA VAL A 97 -7.13 5.28 28.53
C VAL A 97 -5.70 4.84 28.92
N SER A 98 -4.69 5.38 28.23
CA SER A 98 -3.26 5.13 28.50
C SER A 98 -2.84 5.63 29.89
N PHE A 99 -3.20 6.87 30.25
CA PHE A 99 -2.91 7.45 31.56
C PHE A 99 -3.53 6.63 32.70
N LYS A 100 -4.75 6.13 32.51
CA LYS A 100 -5.45 5.24 33.47
C LYS A 100 -4.89 3.82 33.50
N ARG A 101 -3.96 3.45 32.61
CA ARG A 101 -3.42 2.09 32.41
C ARG A 101 -4.53 1.02 32.28
N LYS A 102 -5.61 1.38 31.59
CA LYS A 102 -6.76 0.50 31.31
C LYS A 102 -6.87 0.26 29.81
N ALA A 103 -7.66 -0.72 29.41
CA ALA A 103 -8.11 -0.89 28.04
C ALA A 103 -9.54 -0.38 27.88
N LEU A 104 -9.93 -0.04 26.65
CA LEU A 104 -11.31 0.28 26.31
C LEU A 104 -12.22 -0.95 26.55
N PRO A 105 -13.48 -0.78 27.04
CA PRO A 105 -14.44 -1.88 27.25
C PRO A 105 -14.64 -2.75 26.00
N PRO A 106 -14.89 -4.07 26.16
CA PRO A 106 -14.97 -5.01 25.04
C PRO A 106 -16.01 -4.64 23.99
N ASP A 107 -17.17 -4.15 24.42
CA ASP A 107 -18.26 -3.72 23.52
C ASP A 107 -17.81 -2.55 22.62
N LEU A 108 -17.10 -1.59 23.21
CA LEU A 108 -16.54 -0.45 22.47
C LEU A 108 -15.35 -0.85 21.60
N ARG A 109 -14.54 -1.85 21.99
CA ARG A 109 -13.47 -2.43 21.16
C ARG A 109 -14.03 -3.11 19.92
N ALA A 110 -15.11 -3.89 20.06
CA ALA A 110 -15.76 -4.60 18.95
C ALA A 110 -16.30 -3.64 17.87
N LEU A 111 -16.71 -2.43 18.25
CA LEU A 111 -17.13 -1.37 17.33
C LEU A 111 -15.98 -0.65 16.61
N GLN A 112 -14.72 -0.83 17.02
CA GLN A 112 -13.59 -0.16 16.37
C GLN A 112 -13.21 -0.82 15.06
N LYS A 113 -12.97 0.02 14.03
CA LYS A 113 -12.40 -0.38 12.74
C LYS A 113 -11.00 0.23 12.58
N PRO A 114 -9.95 -0.36 13.18
CA PRO A 114 -8.62 0.24 13.23
C PRO A 114 -7.90 0.27 11.87
N LEU A 115 -8.22 -0.66 10.96
CA LEU A 115 -7.58 -0.80 9.64
C LEU A 115 -8.28 0.02 8.53
N GLU A 116 -9.42 0.64 8.83
CA GLU A 116 -10.17 1.50 7.91
C GLU A 116 -9.57 2.92 7.99
N GLY A 117 -8.56 3.17 7.15
CA GLY A 117 -7.87 4.47 7.05
C GLY A 117 -8.70 5.53 6.32
N TYR A 118 -8.45 6.79 6.66
CA TYR A 118 -9.10 7.98 6.10
C TYR A 118 -8.12 8.87 5.32
N ALA A 119 -6.83 8.84 5.66
CA ALA A 119 -5.82 9.72 5.06
C ALA A 119 -5.14 9.11 3.82
N GLY A 120 -5.26 7.80 3.60
CA GLY A 120 -4.57 7.05 2.53
C GLY A 120 -4.55 7.73 1.16
N PRO A 121 -5.71 8.09 0.55
CA PRO A 121 -5.75 8.74 -0.76
C PRO A 121 -5.02 10.10 -0.80
N LEU A 122 -5.18 10.91 0.24
CA LEU A 122 -4.58 12.25 0.35
C LEU A 122 -3.04 12.18 0.52
N ILE A 123 -2.54 11.10 1.11
CA ILE A 123 -1.10 10.84 1.25
C ILE A 123 -0.47 10.47 -0.09
N GLU A 124 -1.12 9.60 -0.87
CA GLU A 124 -0.63 9.26 -2.22
C GLU A 124 -0.68 10.48 -3.16
N GLU A 125 -1.73 11.30 -3.07
CA GLU A 125 -1.82 12.58 -3.79
C GLU A 125 -0.76 13.61 -3.32
N ALA A 126 -0.37 13.59 -2.04
CA ALA A 126 0.72 14.43 -1.53
C ALA A 126 2.09 13.99 -2.08
N LYS A 127 2.35 12.67 -2.09
CA LYS A 127 3.56 12.06 -2.66
C LYS A 127 3.68 12.33 -4.16
N ALA A 128 2.61 12.10 -4.94
CA ALA A 128 2.60 12.35 -6.38
C ALA A 128 3.01 13.80 -6.68
N ARG A 129 2.34 14.76 -6.04
CA ARG A 129 2.68 16.20 -6.14
C ARG A 129 4.04 16.57 -5.57
N ARG A 130 4.70 15.71 -4.79
CA ARG A 130 6.11 15.91 -4.39
C ARG A 130 7.05 15.40 -5.48
N VAL A 131 6.84 14.19 -5.98
CA VAL A 131 7.62 13.61 -7.09
C VAL A 131 7.54 14.47 -8.35
N GLU A 132 6.35 14.98 -8.71
CA GLU A 132 6.18 15.92 -9.82
C GLU A 132 7.05 17.19 -9.66
N ARG A 133 7.08 17.79 -8.46
CA ARG A 133 7.90 18.97 -8.19
C ARG A 133 9.40 18.65 -8.14
N GLU A 134 9.77 17.48 -7.63
CA GLU A 134 11.16 17.00 -7.65
C GLU A 134 11.66 16.80 -9.08
N LEU A 135 10.86 16.17 -9.95
CA LEU A 135 11.17 16.00 -11.37
C LEU A 135 11.29 17.36 -12.08
N LEU A 136 10.35 18.28 -11.89
CA LEU A 136 10.38 19.61 -12.49
C LEU A 136 11.61 20.43 -12.04
N ASN A 137 12.11 20.24 -10.82
CA ASN A 137 13.32 20.91 -10.32
C ASN A 137 14.63 20.30 -10.85
N THR A 138 14.58 19.15 -11.55
CA THR A 138 15.76 18.48 -12.12
C THR A 138 15.97 18.73 -13.62
N PHE A 139 15.07 19.52 -14.25
CA PHE A 139 15.18 19.99 -15.63
C PHE A 139 15.69 21.44 -15.69
#